data_AF-A0A7W1KDE3-F1
#
_entry.id   AF-A0A7W1KDE3-F1
#
_cell.length_a   1.000
_cell.length_b   1.000
_cell.length_c   1.000
_cell.angle_alpha   90.00
_cell.angle_beta   90.00
_cell.angle_gamma   90.00
#
_symmetry.space_group_name_H-M   'P 1'
#
loop_
_entity.id
_entity.type
_entity.pdbx_description
1 polymer ?
#
loop_
_entity_poly.entity_id
_entity_poly.type
_entity_poly.pdbx_seq_one_letter_code
_entity_poly.pdbx_strand_id
1 'polypeptide(L)'
;MIKNYLHCLSDAITPETTVIAFDLHNVVFKMQTQKVVVSCIKLMPKGTWRYAFNPVLWYRACRFKVNSNVAEDIFHKLAIHYPGLARFRGDFIQITNNQRPIVPVVELIMQLKQRGYKLYVLSNIGKDTFFELSMKYPEISACFDGAFTATAENNYNHKPHKKFYEQFKDFLAANGQSHKQILFVDDLKKNIVAATHCNIGGIHYTSSKQLVSQFKNLHIV
;
A
#
# COMPACT_ATOMS: atom_id res chain seq x y z
N MET A 1 -7.23 25.21 1.92
CA MET A 1 -5.91 25.25 2.58
C MET A 1 -5.24 23.89 2.46
N ILE A 2 -4.18 23.79 1.66
CA ILE A 2 -3.33 22.60 1.60
C ILE A 2 -2.61 22.54 2.95
N LYS A 3 -2.93 21.55 3.80
CA LYS A 3 -2.14 21.31 5.02
C LYS A 3 -0.80 20.74 4.56
N ASN A 4 0.25 21.56 4.61
CA ASN A 4 1.59 21.14 4.20
C ASN A 4 2.18 20.20 5.25
N TYR A 5 2.08 18.90 5.00
CA TYR A 5 2.79 17.85 5.75
C TYR A 5 4.26 17.74 5.32
N LEU A 6 4.84 18.83 4.81
CA LEU A 6 6.18 18.91 4.25
C LEU A 6 7.19 19.60 5.18
N HIS A 7 6.75 20.07 6.35
CA HIS A 7 7.56 20.83 7.30
C HIS A 7 8.76 20.05 7.88
N CYS A 8 8.78 18.73 7.71
CA CYS A 8 9.89 17.85 8.11
C CYS A 8 10.90 17.60 6.97
N LEU A 9 10.67 18.17 5.79
CA LEU A 9 11.61 18.11 4.66
C LEU A 9 12.48 19.37 4.63
N SER A 10 13.71 19.23 4.12
CA SER A 10 14.49 20.36 3.65
C SER A 10 13.86 20.94 2.37
N ASP A 11 14.20 22.19 2.03
CA ASP A 11 13.54 22.89 0.94
C ASP A 11 13.76 22.25 -0.44
N ALA A 12 14.86 21.52 -0.65
CA ALA A 12 15.19 20.95 -1.95
C ALA A 12 14.80 19.46 -2.07
N ILE A 13 13.75 19.17 -2.84
CA ILE A 13 13.32 17.80 -3.19
C ILE A 13 13.96 17.38 -4.52
N THR A 14 15.13 16.76 -4.47
CA THR A 14 15.86 16.28 -5.68
C THR A 14 16.08 14.77 -5.63
N PRO A 15 16.46 14.14 -6.75
CA PRO A 15 16.81 12.72 -6.78
C PRO A 15 17.92 12.35 -5.79
N GLU A 16 18.87 13.24 -5.52
CA GLU A 16 20.00 13.03 -4.63
C GLU A 16 19.59 13.12 -3.16
N THR A 17 18.65 14.00 -2.83
CA THR A 17 18.27 14.27 -1.43
C THR A 17 17.08 13.47 -0.96
N THR A 18 16.22 12.96 -1.87
CA THR A 18 14.89 12.47 -1.49
C THR A 18 14.57 11.10 -2.09
N VAL A 19 14.02 10.21 -1.27
CA VAL A 19 13.28 9.03 -1.73
C VAL A 19 11.77 9.32 -1.71
N ILE A 20 11.04 8.76 -2.67
CA ILE A 20 9.58 8.92 -2.74
C ILE A 20 8.92 7.57 -2.51
N ALA A 21 8.12 7.49 -1.45
CA ALA A 21 7.35 6.30 -1.09
C ALA A 21 5.89 6.47 -1.49
N PHE A 22 5.28 5.43 -2.04
CA PHE A 22 3.86 5.42 -2.45
C PHE A 22 3.10 4.32 -1.73
N ASP A 23 1.92 4.65 -1.21
CA ASP A 23 0.90 3.63 -0.98
C ASP A 23 0.43 3.04 -2.31
N LEU A 24 -0.12 1.82 -2.28
CA LEU A 24 -0.65 1.19 -3.49
C LEU A 24 -2.14 1.42 -3.65
N HIS A 25 -2.93 1.18 -2.60
CA HIS A 25 -4.37 1.10 -2.71
C HIS A 25 -4.98 2.50 -2.80
N ASN A 26 -5.81 2.73 -3.81
CA ASN A 26 -6.37 4.03 -4.17
C ASN A 26 -5.36 5.13 -4.59
N VAL A 27 -4.05 4.91 -4.46
CA VAL A 27 -3.00 5.82 -4.94
C VAL A 27 -2.46 5.37 -6.30
N VAL A 28 -1.83 4.19 -6.37
CA VAL A 28 -1.28 3.64 -7.63
C VAL A 28 -2.31 2.76 -8.33
N PHE A 29 -3.07 1.99 -7.57
CA PHE A 29 -4.08 1.06 -8.06
C PHE A 29 -5.45 1.39 -7.48
N LYS A 30 -6.50 1.27 -8.30
CA LYS A 30 -7.88 1.39 -7.87
C LYS A 30 -8.58 0.03 -7.93
N MET A 31 -9.24 -0.34 -6.85
CA MET A 31 -10.03 -1.57 -6.76
C MET A 31 -11.13 -1.59 -7.83
N GLN A 32 -11.31 -2.73 -8.49
CA GLN A 32 -12.39 -2.99 -9.45
C GLN A 32 -13.53 -3.72 -8.73
N THR A 33 -14.34 -2.98 -7.98
CA THR A 33 -15.40 -3.55 -7.10
C THR A 33 -16.35 -4.49 -7.84
N GLN A 34 -16.71 -4.19 -9.09
CA GLN A 34 -17.53 -5.07 -9.90
C GLN A 34 -16.88 -6.44 -10.14
N LYS A 35 -15.57 -6.48 -10.45
CA LYS A 35 -14.84 -7.74 -10.63
C LYS A 35 -14.68 -8.49 -9.32
N VAL A 36 -14.43 -7.79 -8.22
CA VAL A 36 -14.40 -8.38 -6.86
C VAL A 36 -15.72 -9.10 -6.57
N VAL A 37 -16.86 -8.41 -6.77
CA VAL A 37 -18.19 -8.99 -6.55
C VAL A 37 -18.43 -10.20 -7.46
N VAL A 38 -18.11 -10.10 -8.75
CA VAL A 38 -18.26 -11.21 -9.70
C VAL A 38 -17.39 -12.40 -9.29
N SER A 39 -16.14 -12.20 -8.88
CA SER A 39 -15.26 -13.25 -8.40
C SER A 39 -15.81 -13.91 -7.12
N CYS A 40 -16.32 -13.13 -6.16
CA CYS A 40 -16.97 -13.66 -4.96
C CYS A 40 -18.18 -14.55 -5.30
N ILE A 41 -19.05 -14.09 -6.21
CA ILE A 41 -20.23 -14.87 -6.66
C ILE A 41 -19.79 -16.18 -7.33
N LYS A 42 -18.78 -16.14 -8.20
CA LYS A 42 -18.22 -17.34 -8.87
C LYS A 42 -17.66 -18.37 -7.90
N LEU A 43 -17.24 -17.96 -6.70
CA LEU A 43 -16.76 -18.89 -5.67
C LEU A 43 -17.88 -19.52 -4.85
N MET A 44 -19.09 -18.93 -4.82
CA MET A 44 -20.19 -19.44 -4.01
C MET A 44 -20.47 -20.93 -4.25
N PRO A 45 -20.54 -21.45 -5.50
CA PRO A 45 -20.76 -22.87 -5.76
C PRO A 45 -19.65 -23.78 -5.22
N LYS A 46 -18.42 -23.28 -5.04
CA LYS A 46 -17.31 -24.04 -4.44
C LYS A 46 -17.46 -24.23 -2.92
N GLY A 47 -18.57 -23.79 -2.35
CA GLY A 47 -18.88 -23.92 -0.93
C GLY A 47 -18.48 -22.71 -0.09
N THR A 48 -18.08 -21.58 -0.69
CA THR A 48 -17.76 -20.36 0.08
C THR A 48 -19.00 -19.70 0.69
N TRP A 49 -20.20 -20.03 0.20
CA TRP A 49 -21.48 -19.53 0.74
C TRP A 49 -21.61 -19.78 2.25
N ARG A 50 -21.08 -20.89 2.75
CA ARG A 50 -21.10 -21.23 4.19
C ARG A 50 -20.30 -20.24 5.04
N TYR A 51 -19.31 -19.57 4.46
CA TYR A 51 -18.52 -18.52 5.12
C TYR A 51 -19.16 -17.15 4.89
N ALA A 52 -19.63 -16.89 3.67
CA ALA A 52 -20.30 -15.64 3.30
C ALA A 52 -21.56 -15.37 4.13
N PHE A 53 -22.29 -16.41 4.54
CA PHE A 53 -23.49 -16.30 5.37
C PHE A 53 -23.27 -16.67 6.84
N ASN A 54 -22.02 -16.75 7.31
CA ASN A 54 -21.73 -17.05 8.71
C ASN A 54 -21.56 -15.77 9.54
N PRO A 55 -22.53 -15.39 10.39
CA PRO A 55 -22.45 -14.15 11.16
C PRO A 55 -21.30 -14.15 12.17
N VAL A 56 -20.94 -15.31 12.72
CA VAL A 56 -19.82 -15.43 13.67
C VAL A 56 -18.48 -15.21 12.97
N LEU A 57 -18.34 -15.66 11.72
CA LEU A 57 -17.17 -15.37 10.89
C LEU A 57 -17.04 -13.87 10.64
N TRP A 58 -18.13 -13.20 10.24
CA TRP A 58 -18.12 -11.75 10.02
C TRP A 58 -17.82 -10.96 11.29
N TYR A 59 -18.40 -11.34 12.43
CA TYR A 59 -18.07 -10.74 13.72
C TYR A 59 -16.58 -10.86 14.04
N ARG A 60 -15.99 -12.06 13.85
CA ARG A 60 -14.54 -12.28 14.04
C ARG A 60 -13.70 -11.46 13.06
N ALA A 61 -14.09 -11.41 11.78
CA ALA A 61 -13.41 -10.63 10.76
C ALA A 61 -13.40 -9.13 11.11
N CYS A 62 -14.55 -8.59 11.53
CA CYS A 62 -14.67 -7.22 12.01
C CYS A 62 -13.78 -6.97 13.22
N ARG A 63 -13.76 -7.89 14.20
CA ARG A 63 -12.88 -7.79 15.36
C ARG A 63 -11.40 -7.79 15.00
N PHE A 64 -10.97 -8.63 14.06
CA PHE A 64 -9.57 -8.63 13.60
C PHE A 64 -9.23 -7.36 12.83
N LYS A 65 -10.17 -6.84 12.03
CA LYS A 65 -10.00 -5.60 11.27
C LYS A 65 -9.81 -4.36 12.18
N VAL A 66 -10.32 -4.38 13.40
CA VAL A 66 -10.03 -3.32 14.39
C VAL A 66 -8.54 -3.26 14.73
N ASN A 67 -7.87 -4.42 14.76
CA ASN A 67 -6.46 -4.54 15.19
C ASN A 67 -5.46 -4.64 14.03
N SER A 68 -5.93 -4.91 12.81
CA SER A 68 -5.09 -5.11 11.63
C SER A 68 -5.74 -4.53 10.39
N ASN A 69 -5.01 -3.70 9.65
CA ASN A 69 -5.43 -3.20 8.33
C ASN A 69 -4.84 -4.02 7.17
N VAL A 70 -4.34 -5.23 7.42
CA VAL A 70 -3.70 -6.09 6.43
C VAL A 70 -4.64 -7.24 6.11
N ALA A 71 -5.13 -7.29 4.87
CA ALA A 71 -6.17 -8.25 4.47
C ALA A 71 -5.69 -9.71 4.60
N GLU A 72 -4.43 -9.99 4.27
CA GLU A 72 -3.83 -11.32 4.42
C GLU A 72 -3.74 -11.78 5.88
N ASP A 73 -3.40 -10.89 6.81
CA ASP A 73 -3.34 -11.21 8.24
C ASP A 73 -4.73 -11.53 8.80
N ILE A 74 -5.75 -10.76 8.39
CA ILE A 74 -7.15 -11.06 8.74
C ILE A 74 -7.55 -12.42 8.18
N PHE A 75 -7.23 -12.72 6.92
CA PHE A 75 -7.53 -14.00 6.30
C PHE A 75 -6.82 -15.15 7.03
N HIS A 76 -5.55 -14.99 7.38
CA HIS A 76 -4.77 -15.98 8.12
C HIS A 76 -5.39 -16.27 9.50
N LYS A 77 -5.72 -15.23 10.27
CA LYS A 77 -6.41 -15.37 11.57
C LYS A 77 -7.77 -16.06 11.45
N LEU A 78 -8.53 -15.76 10.40
CA LEU A 78 -9.79 -16.47 10.12
C LEU A 78 -9.55 -17.93 9.75
N ALA A 79 -8.54 -18.25 8.95
CA ALA A 79 -8.23 -19.61 8.55
C ALA A 79 -7.83 -20.50 9.74
N ILE A 80 -7.22 -19.94 10.80
CA ILE A 80 -6.97 -20.66 12.06
C ILE A 80 -8.29 -21.10 12.72
N HIS A 81 -9.28 -20.21 12.77
CA HIS A 81 -10.59 -20.52 13.36
C HIS A 81 -11.50 -21.34 12.44
N TYR A 82 -11.26 -21.28 11.13
CA TYR A 82 -12.04 -21.95 10.10
C TYR A 82 -11.09 -22.64 9.10
N PRO A 83 -10.49 -23.81 9.43
CA PRO A 83 -9.46 -24.44 8.61
C PRO A 83 -9.87 -24.68 7.15
N GLY A 84 -11.16 -24.97 6.91
CA GLY A 84 -11.70 -25.13 5.56
C GLY A 84 -11.68 -23.85 4.70
N LEU A 85 -11.36 -22.69 5.26
CA LEU A 85 -11.14 -21.44 4.54
C LEU A 85 -9.76 -21.41 3.86
N ALA A 86 -8.76 -22.11 4.42
CA ALA A 86 -7.39 -22.09 3.94
C ALA A 86 -7.25 -22.51 2.46
N ARG A 87 -8.11 -23.43 1.99
CA ARG A 87 -8.13 -23.84 0.57
C ARG A 87 -8.51 -22.72 -0.40
N PHE A 88 -9.17 -21.66 0.06
CA PHE A 88 -9.55 -20.50 -0.76
C PHE A 88 -8.50 -19.38 -0.72
N ARG A 89 -7.30 -19.63 -0.19
CA ARG A 89 -6.25 -18.62 -0.09
C ARG A 89 -5.87 -18.03 -1.43
N GLY A 90 -5.67 -18.88 -2.45
CA GLY A 90 -5.36 -18.41 -3.81
C GLY A 90 -6.50 -17.58 -4.39
N ASP A 91 -7.75 -18.04 -4.24
CA ASP A 91 -8.92 -17.29 -4.70
C ASP A 91 -9.04 -15.93 -3.98
N PHE A 92 -8.74 -15.88 -2.67
CA PHE A 92 -8.72 -14.65 -1.89
C PHE A 92 -7.69 -13.65 -2.43
N ILE A 93 -6.45 -14.10 -2.69
CA ILE A 93 -5.39 -13.24 -3.23
C ILE A 93 -5.78 -12.71 -4.62
N GLN A 94 -6.34 -13.56 -5.49
CA GLN A 94 -6.83 -13.12 -6.80
C GLN A 94 -7.95 -12.08 -6.69
N ILE A 95 -8.86 -12.27 -5.72
CA ILE A 95 -9.94 -11.31 -5.45
C ILE A 95 -9.38 -9.98 -4.97
N THR A 96 -8.46 -9.97 -4.01
CA THR A 96 -7.85 -8.73 -3.49
C THR A 96 -7.00 -8.03 -4.55
N ASN A 97 -6.47 -8.77 -5.54
CA ASN A 97 -5.73 -8.24 -6.69
C ASN A 97 -6.59 -7.87 -7.90
N ASN A 98 -7.93 -7.84 -7.78
CA ASN A 98 -8.83 -7.25 -8.78
C ASN A 98 -8.75 -5.71 -8.75
N GLN A 99 -7.58 -5.19 -9.09
CA GLN A 99 -7.27 -3.77 -9.13
C GLN A 99 -6.77 -3.39 -10.52
N ARG A 100 -6.97 -2.12 -10.89
CA ARG A 100 -6.43 -1.53 -12.12
C ARG A 100 -5.51 -0.35 -11.79
N PRO A 101 -4.47 -0.10 -12.59
CA PRO A 101 -3.61 1.06 -12.39
C PRO A 101 -4.39 2.37 -12.57
N ILE A 102 -4.00 3.40 -11.82
CA ILE A 102 -4.44 4.78 -12.03
C ILE A 102 -3.45 5.41 -13.02
N VAL A 103 -3.80 5.37 -14.30
CA VAL A 103 -2.89 5.71 -15.42
C VAL A 103 -2.08 6.99 -15.20
N PRO A 104 -2.67 8.15 -14.80
CA PRO A 104 -1.87 9.36 -14.61
C PRO A 104 -0.85 9.29 -13.45
N VAL A 105 -1.10 8.44 -12.44
CA VAL A 105 -0.15 8.21 -11.34
C VAL A 105 0.98 7.29 -11.79
N VAL A 106 0.67 6.29 -12.63
CA VAL A 106 1.68 5.41 -13.23
C VAL A 106 2.62 6.20 -14.14
N GLU A 107 2.07 7.04 -15.01
CA GLU A 107 2.86 7.92 -15.88
C GLU A 107 3.79 8.83 -15.06
N LEU A 108 3.28 9.40 -13.95
CA LEU A 108 4.07 10.17 -13.01
C LEU A 108 5.21 9.34 -12.40
N ILE A 109 4.92 8.12 -11.93
CA ILE A 109 5.93 7.21 -11.36
C ILE A 109 7.03 6.89 -12.38
N MET A 110 6.66 6.60 -13.64
CA MET A 110 7.62 6.35 -14.71
C MET A 110 8.49 7.59 -14.98
N GLN A 111 7.89 8.79 -15.00
CA GLN A 111 8.63 10.05 -15.15
C GLN A 111 9.61 10.29 -14.00
N LEU A 112 9.20 10.04 -12.76
CA LEU A 112 10.07 10.17 -11.59
C LEU A 112 11.25 9.20 -11.66
N LYS A 113 11.00 7.96 -12.10
CA LYS A 113 12.05 6.96 -12.29
C LYS A 113 13.07 7.40 -13.34
N GLN A 114 12.60 7.94 -14.47
CA GLN A 114 13.45 8.50 -15.53
C GLN A 114 14.30 9.69 -15.04
N ARG A 115 13.76 10.49 -14.11
CA ARG A 115 14.49 11.60 -13.47
C ARG A 115 15.48 11.15 -12.40
N GLY A 116 15.59 9.86 -12.12
CA GLY A 116 16.57 9.30 -11.19
C GLY A 116 16.09 9.21 -9.74
N TYR A 117 14.83 9.53 -9.44
CA TYR A 117 14.31 9.34 -8.08
C TYR A 117 14.33 7.86 -7.68
N LYS A 118 14.66 7.63 -6.40
CA LYS A 118 14.49 6.32 -5.77
C LYS A 118 13.06 6.19 -5.28
N LEU A 119 12.37 5.18 -5.80
CA LEU A 119 10.93 4.99 -5.59
C LEU A 119 10.68 3.73 -4.77
N TYR A 120 9.85 3.83 -3.75
CA TYR A 120 9.53 2.70 -2.89
C TYR A 120 8.02 2.51 -2.73
N VAL A 121 7.60 1.26 -2.59
CA VAL A 121 6.25 0.93 -2.12
C VAL A 121 6.25 0.96 -0.60
N LEU A 122 5.25 1.61 0.01
CA LEU A 122 4.98 1.57 1.43
C LEU A 122 3.47 1.32 1.64
N SER A 123 3.07 0.06 1.75
CA SER A 123 1.65 -0.35 1.70
C SER A 123 1.29 -1.37 2.76
N ASN A 124 0.05 -1.32 3.25
CA ASN A 124 -0.53 -2.33 4.17
C ASN A 124 -1.00 -3.60 3.41
N ILE A 125 -0.35 -3.90 2.29
CA ILE A 125 -0.53 -5.13 1.52
C ILE A 125 0.28 -6.26 2.18
N GLY A 126 -0.17 -7.50 2.04
CA GLY A 126 0.62 -8.65 2.46
C GLY A 126 1.59 -9.12 1.38
N LYS A 127 2.50 -10.02 1.78
CA LYS A 127 3.62 -10.49 0.94
C LYS A 127 3.14 -11.14 -0.36
N ASP A 128 2.17 -12.03 -0.27
CA ASP A 128 1.77 -12.84 -1.43
C ASP A 128 0.84 -12.07 -2.37
N THR A 129 -0.03 -11.23 -1.81
CA THR A 129 -0.85 -10.29 -2.59
C THR A 129 0.03 -9.31 -3.34
N PHE A 130 1.08 -8.78 -2.69
CA PHE A 130 2.04 -7.91 -3.37
C PHE A 130 2.83 -8.63 -4.47
N PHE A 131 3.27 -9.86 -4.22
CA PHE A 131 3.98 -10.67 -5.22
C PHE A 131 3.12 -10.91 -6.47
N GLU A 132 1.88 -11.38 -6.30
CA GLU A 132 0.96 -11.59 -7.43
C GLU A 132 0.62 -10.28 -8.16
N LEU A 133 0.46 -9.17 -7.44
CA LEU A 133 0.19 -7.86 -8.04
C LEU A 133 1.38 -7.38 -8.89
N SER A 134 2.60 -7.62 -8.41
CA SER A 134 3.84 -7.27 -9.11
C SER A 134 4.00 -8.11 -10.39
N MET A 135 3.68 -9.40 -10.33
CA MET A 135 3.67 -10.28 -11.52
C MET A 135 2.60 -9.88 -12.55
N LYS A 136 1.48 -9.31 -12.10
CA LYS A 136 0.39 -8.85 -12.97
C LYS A 136 0.70 -7.53 -13.68
N TYR A 137 1.51 -6.66 -13.07
CA TYR A 137 1.91 -5.36 -13.62
C TYR A 137 3.44 -5.18 -13.51
N PRO A 138 4.23 -6.02 -14.20
CA PRO A 138 5.68 -6.03 -14.08
C PRO A 138 6.30 -4.68 -14.44
N GLU A 139 5.74 -3.98 -15.43
CA GLU A 139 6.18 -2.65 -15.87
C GLU A 139 6.05 -1.58 -14.78
N ILE A 140 5.01 -1.66 -13.95
CA ILE A 140 4.81 -0.76 -12.82
C ILE A 140 5.76 -1.15 -11.68
N SER A 141 5.85 -2.45 -11.39
CA SER A 141 6.72 -2.95 -10.30
C SER A 141 8.20 -2.63 -10.55
N ALA A 142 8.65 -2.68 -11.80
CA ALA A 142 10.02 -2.36 -12.21
C ALA A 142 10.40 -0.88 -11.99
N CYS A 143 9.42 0.01 -11.81
CA CYS A 143 9.70 1.41 -11.49
C CYS A 143 10.16 1.59 -10.04
N PHE A 144 9.83 0.66 -9.14
CA PHE A 144 10.17 0.75 -7.72
C PHE A 144 11.51 0.06 -7.43
N ASP A 145 12.36 0.73 -6.66
CA ASP A 145 13.65 0.22 -6.16
C ASP A 145 13.47 -0.75 -4.97
N GLY A 146 12.29 -0.81 -4.37
CA GLY A 146 11.95 -1.75 -3.32
C GLY A 146 10.53 -1.60 -2.80
N ALA A 147 10.09 -2.55 -1.99
CA ALA A 147 8.77 -2.54 -1.39
C ALA A 147 8.82 -2.91 0.10
N PHE A 148 8.20 -2.08 0.92
CA PHE A 148 8.02 -2.33 2.33
C PHE A 148 6.53 -2.57 2.61
N THR A 149 6.21 -3.82 2.94
CA THR A 149 4.84 -4.34 3.08
C THR A 149 4.66 -4.98 4.45
N ALA A 150 3.43 -5.31 4.84
CA ALA A 150 3.18 -5.95 6.13
C ALA A 150 3.37 -7.47 5.99
N THR A 151 4.33 -8.03 6.71
CA THR A 151 4.72 -9.43 6.57
C THR A 151 4.94 -10.09 7.94
N ALA A 152 5.06 -11.41 7.97
CA ALA A 152 5.35 -12.11 9.23
C ALA A 152 6.70 -11.67 9.82
N GLU A 153 7.70 -11.38 8.98
CA GLU A 153 9.04 -10.95 9.37
C GLU A 153 9.02 -9.60 10.11
N ASN A 154 8.08 -8.71 9.81
CA ASN A 154 7.89 -7.45 10.54
C ASN A 154 6.73 -7.47 11.54
N ASN A 155 6.26 -8.66 11.94
CA ASN A 155 5.13 -8.88 12.86
C ASN A 155 3.80 -8.29 12.37
N TYR A 156 3.60 -8.18 11.05
CA TYR A 156 2.46 -7.53 10.43
C TYR A 156 2.26 -6.09 10.95
N ASN A 157 3.36 -5.41 11.32
CA ASN A 157 3.33 -3.97 11.53
C ASN A 157 2.85 -3.31 10.25
N HIS A 158 2.10 -2.22 10.42
CA HIS A 158 1.43 -1.56 9.31
C HIS A 158 1.10 -0.13 9.67
N LYS A 159 0.83 0.70 8.67
CA LYS A 159 0.40 2.08 8.85
C LYS A 159 -0.96 2.10 9.58
N PRO A 160 -1.19 3.04 10.51
CA PRO A 160 -0.37 4.21 10.83
C PRO A 160 0.57 4.02 12.05
N HIS A 161 0.94 2.78 12.43
CA HIS A 161 1.75 2.57 13.62
C HIS A 161 3.19 3.09 13.45
N LYS A 162 3.69 3.85 14.44
CA LYS A 162 5.05 4.42 14.46
C LYS A 162 6.13 3.41 14.09
N LYS A 163 6.04 2.21 14.69
CA LYS A 163 7.00 1.11 14.48
C LYS A 163 7.16 0.72 13.00
N PHE A 164 6.09 0.80 12.21
CA PHE A 164 6.17 0.48 10.78
C PHE A 164 7.00 1.51 10.00
N TYR A 165 6.88 2.79 10.33
CA TYR A 165 7.70 3.85 9.72
C TYR A 165 9.16 3.80 10.19
N GLU A 166 9.41 3.43 11.44
CA GLU A 166 10.77 3.19 11.93
C GLU A 166 11.45 2.04 11.17
N GLN A 167 10.76 0.89 11.06
CA GLN A 167 11.28 -0.24 10.28
C GLN A 167 11.46 0.09 8.79
N PHE A 168 10.61 0.94 8.22
CA PHE A 168 10.78 1.41 6.86
C PHE A 168 12.06 2.27 6.70
N LYS A 169 12.38 3.12 7.67
CA LYS A 169 13.64 3.88 7.67
C LYS A 169 14.85 2.96 7.79
N ASP A 170 14.79 1.94 8.64
CA ASP A 170 15.85 0.94 8.75
C ASP A 170 16.05 0.18 7.43
N PHE A 171 14.94 -0.20 6.78
CA PHE A 171 14.96 -0.80 5.45
C PHE A 171 15.62 0.13 4.41
N LEU A 172 15.28 1.41 4.38
CA LEU A 172 15.90 2.38 3.47
C LEU A 172 17.40 2.55 3.76
N ALA A 173 17.79 2.59 5.02
CA ALA A 173 19.20 2.67 5.42
C ALA A 173 20.00 1.45 4.94
N ALA A 174 19.45 0.24 5.09
CA ALA A 174 20.06 -0.99 4.57
C ALA A 174 20.19 -1.00 3.03
N ASN A 175 19.37 -0.22 2.32
CA ASN A 175 19.42 -0.04 0.87
C ASN A 175 20.22 1.21 0.44
N GLY A 176 21.06 1.76 1.32
CA GLY A 176 21.94 2.89 1.03
C GLY A 176 21.24 4.25 0.91
N GLN A 177 20.02 4.39 1.42
CA GLN A 177 19.22 5.62 1.35
C GLN A 177 19.16 6.38 2.68
N SER A 178 20.04 6.08 3.65
CA SER A 178 20.03 6.68 5.00
C SER A 178 20.22 8.20 5.03
N HIS A 179 20.87 8.76 4.02
CA HIS A 179 21.13 10.21 3.88
C HIS A 179 19.94 10.98 3.27
N LYS A 180 18.95 10.27 2.72
CA LYS A 180 17.84 10.89 2.02
C LYS A 180 16.65 11.14 2.93
N GLN A 181 16.00 12.28 2.73
CA GLN A 181 14.67 12.51 3.29
C GLN A 181 13.61 11.67 2.57
N ILE A 182 12.45 11.51 3.20
CA ILE A 182 11.39 10.64 2.70
C ILE A 182 10.16 11.48 2.43
N LEU A 183 9.69 11.47 1.17
CA LEU A 183 8.39 12.01 0.78
C LEU A 183 7.41 10.86 0.59
N PHE A 184 6.33 10.81 1.36
CA PHE A 184 5.35 9.74 1.35
C PHE A 184 3.99 10.19 0.80
N VAL A 185 3.44 9.44 -0.15
CA VAL A 185 2.14 9.67 -0.78
C VAL A 185 1.15 8.58 -0.34
N ASP A 186 0.04 8.98 0.29
CA ASP A 186 -0.97 8.06 0.82
C ASP A 186 -2.36 8.72 0.80
N ASP A 187 -3.42 7.94 0.53
CA ASP A 187 -4.81 8.41 0.48
C ASP A 187 -5.43 8.61 1.87
N LEU A 188 -4.88 7.97 2.90
CA LEU A 188 -5.38 8.07 4.27
C LEU A 188 -4.60 9.14 5.04
N LYS A 189 -5.26 10.25 5.33
CA LYS A 189 -4.73 11.34 6.16
C LYS A 189 -4.08 10.87 7.48
N LYS A 190 -4.64 9.85 8.14
CA LYS A 190 -4.08 9.29 9.38
C LYS A 190 -2.68 8.70 9.19
N ASN A 191 -2.40 8.11 8.03
CA ASN A 191 -1.10 7.57 7.69
C ASN A 191 -0.09 8.72 7.51
N ILE A 192 -0.48 9.75 6.75
CA ILE A 192 0.33 10.95 6.55
C ILE A 192 0.67 11.65 7.87
N VAL A 193 -0.32 11.85 8.75
CA VAL A 193 -0.08 12.46 10.08
C VAL A 193 0.93 11.64 10.88
N ALA A 194 0.74 10.32 10.98
CA ALA A 194 1.67 9.45 11.70
C ALA A 194 3.08 9.45 11.09
N ALA A 195 3.19 9.50 9.76
CA ALA A 195 4.46 9.62 9.05
C ALA A 195 5.18 10.92 9.41
N THR A 196 4.46 12.06 9.49
CA THR A 196 5.09 13.33 9.89
C THR A 196 5.65 13.31 11.30
N HIS A 197 4.99 12.63 12.25
CA HIS A 197 5.54 12.40 13.59
C HIS A 197 6.81 11.53 13.61
N CYS A 198 7.14 10.88 12.49
CA CYS A 198 8.35 10.07 12.30
C CYS A 198 9.43 10.77 11.44
N ASN A 199 9.29 12.08 11.20
CA ASN A 199 10.11 12.90 10.30
C ASN A 199 10.05 12.45 8.83
N ILE A 200 8.87 12.01 8.38
CA ILE A 200 8.60 11.67 6.97
C ILE A 200 7.64 12.72 6.41
N GLY A 201 8.05 13.38 5.33
CA GLY A 201 7.22 14.34 4.60
C GLY A 201 6.04 13.65 3.95
N GLY A 202 4.90 14.34 3.86
CA GLY A 202 3.65 13.74 3.47
C GLY A 202 2.90 14.50 2.38
N ILE A 203 2.30 13.75 1.45
CA ILE A 203 1.30 14.23 0.51
C ILE A 203 0.04 13.38 0.70
N HIS A 204 -1.01 14.01 1.22
CA HIS A 204 -2.32 13.38 1.29
C HIS A 204 -2.95 13.34 -0.10
N TYR A 205 -2.96 12.15 -0.69
CA TYR A 205 -3.49 11.92 -2.02
C TYR A 205 -5.01 12.00 -2.02
N THR A 206 -5.56 12.87 -2.87
CA THR A 206 -7.02 13.01 -3.05
C THR A 206 -7.45 12.75 -4.49
N SER A 207 -6.57 13.03 -5.45
CA SER A 207 -6.77 12.72 -6.86
C SER A 207 -5.44 12.79 -7.60
N SER A 208 -5.35 12.11 -8.75
CA SER A 208 -4.17 12.19 -9.62
C SER A 208 -3.88 13.61 -10.09
N LYS A 209 -4.92 14.42 -10.39
CA LYS A 209 -4.77 15.83 -10.75
C LYS A 209 -4.11 16.64 -9.64
N GLN A 210 -4.55 16.44 -8.38
CA GLN A 210 -3.95 17.11 -7.23
C GLN A 210 -2.50 16.67 -7.01
N LEU A 211 -2.21 15.38 -7.12
CA LEU A 211 -0.85 14.86 -6.96
C LEU A 211 0.10 15.47 -8.00
N VAL A 212 -0.28 15.45 -9.28
CA VAL A 212 0.53 16.01 -10.37
C VAL A 212 0.74 17.51 -10.17
N SER A 213 -0.31 18.26 -9.83
CA SER A 213 -0.18 19.70 -9.54
C SER A 213 0.77 19.96 -8.38
N GLN A 214 0.74 19.13 -7.34
CA GLN A 214 1.60 19.30 -6.17
C GLN A 214 3.06 18.98 -6.51
N PHE A 215 3.32 17.95 -7.30
CA PHE A 215 4.67 17.61 -7.75
C PHE A 215 5.26 18.72 -8.64
N LYS A 216 4.44 19.36 -9.49
CA LYS A 216 4.86 20.54 -10.27
C LYS A 216 5.22 21.73 -9.37
N ASN A 217 4.38 22.04 -8.39
CA ASN A 217 4.63 23.16 -7.46
C ASN A 217 5.89 22.94 -6.60
N LEU A 218 6.25 21.69 -6.34
CA LEU A 218 7.48 21.30 -5.64
C LEU A 218 8.68 21.15 -6.58
N HIS A 219 8.54 21.46 -7.87
CA HIS A 219 9.58 21.32 -8.91
C HIS A 219 10.17 19.91 -9.01
N ILE A 220 9.37 18.89 -8.66
CA ILE A 220 9.74 17.47 -8.80
C ILE A 220 9.54 17.03 -10.26
N VAL A 221 8.43 17.49 -10.88
CA VAL A 221 8.06 17.25 -12.28
C VAL A 221 7.83 18.52 -13.07
#